data_AF-A0A062VWY3-F1
#
_entry.id   AF-A0A062VWY3-F1
#
_cell.length_a   1.000
_cell.length_b   1.000
_cell.length_c   1.000
_cell.angle_alpha   90.00
_cell.angle_beta   90.00
_cell.angle_gamma   90.00
#
_symmetry.space_group_name_H-M   'P 1'
#
loop_
_entity.id
_entity.type
_entity.pdbx_description
1 polymer ?
#
loop_
_entity_poly.entity_id
_entity_poly.type
_entity_poly.pdbx_seq_one_letter_code
_entity_poly.pdbx_strand_id
1 'polypeptide(L)' 'MSDETMATPTDGLWSRLRLIEGQPLAARADAYSTLHDELFRRLESGTRADSREKNLSGDR' A
#
# COMPACT_ATOMS: atom_id res chain seq x y z
N MET A 1 3.42 -13.64 26.02
CA MET A 1 2.76 -14.17 24.81
C MET A 1 2.52 -12.98 23.89
N SER A 2 3.17 -13.03 22.73
CA SER A 2 2.93 -12.27 21.50
C SER A 2 2.76 -10.76 21.61
N ASP A 3 3.89 -10.06 21.68
CA ASP A 3 3.99 -8.70 21.12
C ASP A 3 3.93 -8.87 19.60
N GLU A 4 2.71 -9.00 19.10
CA GLU A 4 2.40 -9.12 17.68
C GLU A 4 2.85 -7.82 17.03
N THR A 5 4.06 -7.88 16.48
CA THR A 5 4.75 -6.81 15.79
C THR A 5 3.76 -6.07 14.89
N MET A 6 3.35 -4.88 15.31
CA MET A 6 2.70 -3.90 14.44
C MET A 6 3.76 -3.48 13.42
N ALA A 7 4.03 -4.36 12.45
CA ALA A 7 4.96 -4.13 11.37
C ALA A 7 4.55 -2.79 10.77
N THR A 8 5.45 -1.82 10.78
CA THR A 8 5.11 -0.52 10.25
C THR A 8 4.70 -0.73 8.79
N PRO A 9 3.75 0.04 8.24
CA PRO A 9 3.28 -0.16 6.86
C PRO A 9 4.44 -0.24 5.84
N THR A 10 5.54 0.44 6.17
CA THR A 10 6.82 0.44 5.47
C THR A 10 7.53 -0.92 5.52
N ASP A 11 7.55 -1.62 6.65
CA ASP A 11 8.18 -2.94 6.81
C ASP A 11 7.51 -4.00 5.92
N GLY A 12 6.17 -3.93 5.79
CA GLY A 12 5.42 -4.78 4.87
C GLY A 12 5.76 -4.54 3.40
N LEU A 13 5.94 -3.27 3.01
CA LEU A 13 6.36 -2.89 1.65
C LEU A 13 7.79 -3.37 1.35
N TRP A 14 8.72 -3.19 2.29
CA TRP A 14 10.11 -3.66 2.15
C TRP A 14 10.18 -5.19 2.00
N SER A 15 9.40 -5.91 2.80
CA SER A 15 9.32 -7.38 2.73
C SER A 15 8.83 -7.85 1.35
N ARG A 16 7.83 -7.15 0.79
CA ARG A 16 7.29 -7.45 -0.54
C ARG A 16 8.27 -7.09 -1.67
N LEU A 17 8.97 -5.96 -1.58
CA LEU A 17 10.02 -5.59 -2.55
C LEU A 17 11.14 -6.64 -2.59
N ARG A 18 11.59 -7.11 -1.41
CA ARG A 18 12.61 -8.16 -1.30
C ARG A 18 12.20 -9.46 -2.01
N LEU A 19 10.91 -9.81 -1.96
CA LEU A 19 10.36 -10.97 -2.66
C LEU A 19 10.39 -10.79 -4.18
N ILE A 20 10.03 -9.60 -4.70
CA ILE A 20 10.06 -9.30 -6.14
C ILE A 20 11.50 -9.34 -6.67
N GLU A 21 12.46 -8.79 -5.91
CA GLU A 21 13.88 -8.82 -6.27
C GLU A 21 14.49 -10.23 -6.27
N GLY A 22 13.87 -11.20 -5.60
CA GLY A 22 14.24 -12.61 -5.68
C GLY A 22 13.79 -13.31 -6.97
N GLN A 23 12.87 -12.71 -7.74
CA GLN A 23 12.32 -13.31 -8.95
C GLN A 23 13.25 -13.15 -10.16
N PRO A 24 13.12 -14.03 -11.19
CA PRO A 24 13.80 -13.85 -12.47
C PRO A 24 13.47 -12.50 -13.11
N LEU A 25 14.43 -11.91 -13.81
CA LEU A 25 14.30 -10.56 -14.38
C LEU A 25 13.04 -10.41 -15.25
N ALA A 26 12.70 -11.42 -16.03
CA ALA A 26 11.52 -11.43 -16.90
C ALA A 26 10.20 -11.28 -16.14
N ALA A 27 10.12 -11.72 -14.87
CA ALA A 27 8.91 -11.65 -14.05
C ALA A 27 8.81 -10.35 -13.22
N ARG A 28 9.93 -9.62 -13.04
CA ARG A 28 9.96 -8.46 -12.14
C ARG A 28 9.09 -7.31 -12.62
N ALA A 29 9.06 -7.06 -13.93
CA ALA A 29 8.29 -5.96 -14.51
C ALA A 29 6.79 -6.09 -14.15
N ASP A 30 6.20 -7.25 -14.41
CA ASP A 30 4.80 -7.52 -14.10
C ASP A 30 4.49 -7.45 -12.60
N ALA A 31 5.42 -7.95 -11.76
CA ALA A 31 5.30 -7.88 -10.32
C ALA A 31 5.36 -6.44 -9.79
N TYR A 32 6.24 -5.60 -10.32
CA TYR A 32 6.29 -4.17 -9.99
C TYR A 32 5.03 -3.44 -10.46
N SER A 33 4.55 -3.69 -11.68
CA SER A 33 3.30 -3.10 -12.17
C SER A 33 2.12 -3.41 -11.25
N THR A 34 1.99 -4.66 -10.82
CA THR A 34 0.96 -5.07 -9.86
C THR A 34 1.09 -4.33 -8.52
N LEU A 35 2.32 -4.23 -7.99
CA LEU A 35 2.58 -3.50 -6.74
C LEU A 35 2.21 -2.01 -6.88
N HIS A 36 2.53 -1.38 -8.01
CA HIS A 36 2.18 0.01 -8.27
C HIS A 36 0.67 0.21 -8.33
N ASP A 37 -0.07 -0.69 -8.98
CA ASP A 37 -1.54 -0.63 -9.04
C ASP A 37 -2.18 -0.74 -7.64
N GLU A 38 -1.65 -1.62 -6.79
CA GLU A 38 -2.11 -1.75 -5.39
C GLU A 38 -1.88 -0.46 -4.59
N LEU A 39 -0.69 0.13 -4.70
CA LEU A 39 -0.36 1.39 -4.01
C LEU A 39 -1.22 2.55 -4.52
N PHE A 40 -1.42 2.64 -5.84
CA PHE A 40 -2.28 3.64 -6.44
C PHE A 40 -3.73 3.55 -5.93
N ARG A 41 -4.31 2.35 -5.92
CA ARG A 41 -5.66 2.11 -5.37
C ARG A 41 -5.75 2.50 -3.90
N ARG A 42 -4.71 2.21 -3.10
CA ARG A 42 -4.68 2.57 -1.69
C ARG A 42 -4.66 4.09 -1.49
N LEU A 43 -3.85 4.80 -2.27
CA LEU A 43 -3.80 6.27 -2.25
C LEU A 43 -5.15 6.87 -2.65
N GLU A 44 -5.76 6.40 -3.74
CA GLU A 44 -7.09 6.83 -4.19
C GLU A 44 -8.19 6.56 -3.15
N SER A 45 -8.10 5.44 -2.42
CA SER A 45 -9.05 5.13 -1.35
C SER A 45 -8.91 6.06 -0.13
N GLY A 46 -7.67 6.45 0.19
CA GLY A 46 -7.37 7.36 1.29
C GLY A 46 -7.82 8.81 1.00
N THR A 47 -7.56 9.31 -0.22
CA THR A 47 -8.02 10.64 -0.64
C THR A 47 -9.56 10.73 -0.70
N ARG A 48 -10.24 9.65 -1.08
CA ARG A 48 -11.71 9.58 -1.05
C ARG A 48 -12.28 9.58 0.37
N ALA A 49 -11.64 8.93 1.32
CA ALA A 49 -12.07 8.93 2.73
C ALA A 49 -11.91 10.33 3.35
N ASP A 50 -10.76 10.97 3.13
CA ASP A 50 -10.47 12.34 3.60
C ASP A 50 -11.44 13.37 2.98
N SER A 51 -11.74 13.24 1.68
CA SER A 51 -12.71 14.10 1.00
C SER A 51 -14.13 13.94 1.56
N ARG A 52 -14.53 12.73 1.95
CA ARG A 52 -15.87 12.47 2.52
C ARG A 52 -16.02 13.09 3.92
N GLU A 53 -15.00 12.98 4.77
CA GLU A 53 -14.99 13.63 6.09
C GLU A 53 -15.05 15.16 5.98
N LYS A 54 -14.32 15.75 5.03
CA LYS A 54 -14.36 17.20 4.79
C LYS A 54 -15.74 17.71 4.38
N ASN A 55 -16.47 16.96 3.55
CA ASN A 55 -17.83 17.33 3.13
C ASN A 55 -18.86 17.22 4.29
N LEU A 56 -18.66 16.29 5.22
CA LEU A 56 -19.51 16.14 6.42
C LEU A 56 -19.21 17.19 7.50
N SER A 57 -17.99 17.75 7.51
CA SER A 57 -17.56 18.79 8.45
C SER A 57 -17.96 20.20 8.00
N GLY A 58 -18.23 20.42 6.71
CA GLY A 58 -18.61 21.72 6.13
C GLY A 58 -20.09 22.12 6.29
N ASP A 59 -20.91 21.28 6.91
CA ASP A 59 -22.36 21.49 7.11
C ASP A 59 -22.72 21.83 8.57
N ARG A 60 -21.81 22.50 9.30
CA ARG A 60 -22.07 23.03 10.65
C ARG A 60 -21.64 24.48 10.79
#